data_AF-H2JEL1-F1
#
_entry.id   AF-H2JEL1-F1
#
_cell.length_a   1.000
_cell.length_b   1.000
_cell.length_c   1.000
_cell.angle_alpha   90.00
_cell.angle_beta   90.00
_cell.angle_gamma   90.00
#
_symmetry.space_group_name_H-M   'P 1'
#
loop_
_entity.id
_entity.type
_entity.pdbx_description
1 polymer ?
#
loop_
_entity_poly.entity_id
_entity_poly.type
_entity_poly.pdbx_seq_one_letter_code
_entity_poly.pdbx_strand_id
1 'polypeptide(L)'
;MIIESTKSIDSKYTGNIVLKSNSYLKVSGMVAGNITVENNSTLEVSGMVTENICIEPEGRADISGMVNKITNQGYLTVSGVIGHLENHSENICIKPNAIVNGQKY
;
A
#
# COMPACT_ATOMS: atom_id res chain seq x y z
N MET A 1 -12.87 7.37 -1.63
CA MET A 1 -13.37 6.54 -2.74
C MET A 1 -13.36 5.09 -2.32
N ILE A 2 -14.43 4.35 -2.63
CA ILE A 2 -14.49 2.90 -2.40
C ILE A 2 -14.23 2.21 -3.74
N ILE A 3 -13.40 1.17 -3.74
CA ILE A 3 -13.06 0.36 -4.91
C ILE A 3 -13.60 -1.05 -4.67
N GLU A 4 -14.53 -1.50 -5.52
CA GLU A 4 -15.17 -2.83 -5.41
C GLU A 4 -14.75 -3.78 -6.56
N SER A 5 -13.90 -3.30 -7.46
CA SER A 5 -13.42 -4.04 -8.63
C SER A 5 -12.01 -3.56 -9.01
N THR A 6 -11.68 -3.46 -10.29
CA THR A 6 -10.35 -3.02 -10.76
C THR A 6 -10.34 -1.53 -11.04
N LYS A 7 -9.35 -0.80 -10.52
CA LYS A 7 -9.12 0.61 -10.86
C LYS A 7 -7.64 0.96 -10.99
N SER A 8 -7.35 2.00 -11.78
CA SER A 8 -6.05 2.64 -11.86
C SER A 8 -6.14 4.13 -11.51
N ILE A 9 -5.10 4.65 -10.85
CA ILE A 9 -4.88 6.07 -10.58
C ILE A 9 -3.53 6.45 -11.18
N ASP A 10 -3.57 7.13 -12.32
CA ASP A 10 -2.36 7.53 -13.07
C ASP A 10 -2.03 9.01 -12.91
N SER A 11 -2.91 9.78 -12.26
CA SER A 11 -2.73 11.20 -11.96
C SER A 11 -2.89 11.45 -10.46
N LYS A 12 -3.07 12.71 -10.06
CA LYS A 12 -3.30 13.05 -8.65
C LYS A 12 -4.74 12.74 -8.25
N TYR A 13 -4.90 11.94 -7.22
CA TYR A 13 -6.13 11.78 -6.45
C TYR A 13 -5.97 12.36 -5.05
N THR A 14 -7.00 13.01 -4.52
CA THR A 14 -7.00 13.56 -3.15
C THR A 14 -8.20 12.99 -2.39
N GLY A 15 -7.93 12.47 -1.19
CA GLY A 15 -8.90 11.78 -0.36
C GLY A 15 -8.53 10.34 -0.07
N ASN A 16 -9.24 9.74 0.88
CA ASN A 16 -8.98 8.37 1.33
C ASN A 16 -9.54 7.36 0.32
N ILE A 17 -8.89 6.20 0.21
CA ILE A 17 -9.31 5.08 -0.63
C ILE A 17 -9.50 3.84 0.23
N VAL A 18 -10.58 3.09 -0.01
CA VAL A 18 -10.80 1.77 0.58
C VAL A 18 -10.96 0.77 -0.56
N LEU A 19 -10.08 -0.23 -0.61
CA LEU A 19 -10.21 -1.39 -1.47
C LEU A 19 -11.06 -2.42 -0.74
N LYS A 20 -12.25 -2.73 -1.26
CA LYS A 20 -13.10 -3.81 -0.75
C LYS A 20 -12.55 -5.18 -1.17
N SER A 21 -13.00 -6.24 -0.51
CA SER A 21 -12.58 -7.59 -0.85
C SER A 21 -12.72 -7.93 -2.33
N ASN A 22 -11.74 -8.66 -2.86
CA ASN A 22 -11.63 -9.03 -4.28
C ASN A 22 -11.48 -7.85 -5.25
N SER A 23 -11.08 -6.67 -4.75
CA SER A 23 -10.76 -5.52 -5.58
C SER A 23 -9.26 -5.38 -5.86
N TYR A 24 -8.95 -4.62 -6.90
CA TYR A 24 -7.57 -4.34 -7.31
C TYR A 24 -7.41 -2.83 -7.58
N LEU A 25 -6.37 -2.23 -7.00
CA LEU A 25 -5.99 -0.86 -7.29
C LEU A 25 -4.54 -0.78 -7.73
N LYS A 26 -4.31 -0.13 -8.87
CA LYS A 26 -2.98 0.31 -9.30
C LYS A 26 -2.81 1.82 -9.14
N VAL A 27 -1.74 2.25 -8.49
CA VAL A 27 -1.40 3.67 -8.32
C VAL A 27 -0.04 3.93 -8.96
N SER A 28 -0.07 4.56 -10.13
CA SER A 28 1.13 5.07 -10.82
C SER A 28 1.31 6.58 -10.64
N GLY A 29 0.22 7.30 -10.31
CA GLY A 29 0.22 8.72 -9.98
C GLY A 29 0.44 9.01 -8.50
N MET A 30 -0.34 9.94 -7.94
CA MET A 30 -0.20 10.39 -6.55
C MET A 30 -1.53 10.26 -5.82
N VAL A 31 -1.53 9.63 -4.65
CA VAL A 31 -2.66 9.64 -3.71
C VAL A 31 -2.31 10.49 -2.51
N ALA A 32 -2.98 11.63 -2.40
CA ALA A 32 -2.93 12.50 -1.23
C ALA A 32 -4.05 12.11 -0.25
N GLY A 33 -3.85 11.00 0.45
CA GLY A 33 -4.81 10.42 1.38
C GLY A 33 -4.43 9.01 1.81
N ASN A 34 -5.21 8.46 2.74
CA ASN A 34 -4.97 7.11 3.26
C ASN A 34 -5.49 6.05 2.29
N ILE A 35 -4.85 4.87 2.27
CA ILE A 35 -5.36 3.69 1.54
C ILE A 35 -5.55 2.54 2.53
N THR A 36 -6.76 2.01 2.59
CA THR A 36 -7.06 0.75 3.30
C THR A 36 -7.22 -0.37 2.30
N VAL A 37 -6.49 -1.47 2.51
CA VAL A 37 -6.50 -2.68 1.69
C VAL A 37 -7.18 -3.78 2.51
N GLU A 38 -8.46 -4.05 2.21
CA GLU A 38 -9.23 -5.10 2.92
C GLU A 38 -8.83 -6.51 2.45
N ASN A 39 -9.29 -7.52 3.18
CA ASN A 39 -9.02 -8.93 2.93
C ASN A 39 -9.24 -9.31 1.46
N ASN A 40 -8.31 -10.08 0.89
CA ASN A 40 -8.37 -10.56 -0.50
C ASN A 40 -8.41 -9.44 -1.56
N SER A 41 -8.00 -8.22 -1.22
CA SER A 41 -7.78 -7.14 -2.19
C SER A 41 -6.28 -6.92 -2.45
N THR A 42 -5.96 -6.33 -3.59
CA THR A 42 -4.56 -6.11 -4.01
C THR A 42 -4.31 -4.65 -4.37
N LEU A 43 -3.26 -4.09 -3.78
CA LEU A 43 -2.77 -2.74 -4.04
C LEU A 43 -1.38 -2.80 -4.69
N GLU A 44 -1.22 -2.17 -5.85
CA GLU A 44 0.08 -1.92 -6.47
C GLU A 44 0.39 -0.43 -6.44
N VAL A 45 1.54 -0.05 -5.88
CA VAL A 45 1.99 1.35 -5.85
C VAL A 45 3.34 1.45 -6.53
N SER A 46 3.38 2.07 -7.71
CA SER A 46 4.61 2.55 -8.35
C SER A 46 4.79 4.07 -8.27
N GLY A 47 3.71 4.79 -7.93
CA GLY A 47 3.69 6.23 -7.71
C GLY A 47 3.96 6.64 -6.26
N MET A 48 3.13 7.55 -5.73
CA MET A 48 3.30 8.10 -4.37
C MET A 48 2.01 8.03 -3.56
N VAL A 49 2.12 7.65 -2.28
CA VAL A 49 1.06 7.78 -1.27
C VAL A 49 1.59 8.65 -0.14
N THR A 50 1.02 9.83 0.06
CA THR A 50 1.56 10.82 1.02
C THR A 50 1.20 10.53 2.46
N GLU A 51 0.10 9.82 2.68
CA GLU A 51 -0.38 9.45 4.01
C GLU A 51 -0.09 7.96 4.28
N ASN A 52 -1.01 7.27 4.93
CA ASN A 52 -0.80 5.93 5.44
C ASN A 52 -1.42 4.88 4.50
N ILE A 53 -0.77 3.72 4.41
CA ILE A 53 -1.36 2.49 3.90
C ILE A 53 -1.62 1.55 5.09
N CYS A 54 -2.87 1.08 5.22
CA CYS A 54 -3.26 0.02 6.15
C CYS A 54 -3.58 -1.24 5.35
N ILE A 55 -2.87 -2.33 5.62
CA ILE A 55 -3.08 -3.63 4.97
C ILE A 55 -3.70 -4.54 6.02
N GLU A 56 -4.96 -4.91 5.81
CA GLU A 56 -5.69 -5.85 6.66
C GLU A 56 -5.21 -7.29 6.43
N PRO A 57 -5.55 -8.24 7.32
CA PRO A 57 -5.24 -9.64 7.12
C PRO A 57 -5.70 -10.13 5.74
N GLU A 58 -4.88 -10.96 5.09
CA GLU A 58 -5.13 -11.44 3.71
C GLU A 58 -5.16 -10.34 2.61
N GLY A 59 -5.03 -9.06 2.94
CA GLY A 59 -4.80 -7.99 1.98
C GLY A 59 -3.38 -8.08 1.42
N ARG A 60 -3.17 -7.66 0.17
CA ARG A 60 -1.86 -7.67 -0.49
C ARG A 60 -1.46 -6.29 -0.96
N ALA A 61 -0.21 -5.89 -0.70
CA ALA A 61 0.38 -4.68 -1.26
C ALA A 61 1.76 -4.94 -1.86
N ASP A 62 1.98 -4.45 -3.07
CA ASP A 62 3.26 -4.46 -3.77
C ASP A 62 3.73 -3.01 -3.99
N ILE A 63 4.76 -2.59 -3.26
CA ILE A 63 5.24 -1.20 -3.17
C ILE A 63 6.58 -1.05 -3.88
N SER A 64 6.55 -0.42 -5.05
CA SER A 64 7.75 -0.02 -5.83
C SER A 64 7.96 1.50 -5.84
N GLY A 65 6.94 2.27 -5.47
CA GLY A 65 6.96 3.73 -5.35
C GLY A 65 7.36 4.24 -3.96
N MET A 66 6.86 5.41 -3.60
CA MET A 66 7.12 6.07 -2.31
C MET A 66 5.87 6.11 -1.44
N VAL A 67 6.00 5.67 -0.18
CA VAL A 67 4.91 5.67 0.81
C VAL A 67 5.41 6.27 2.12
N ASN A 68 4.62 7.15 2.73
CA ASN A 68 4.98 7.77 3.99
C ASN A 68 4.99 6.76 5.15
N LYS A 69 3.87 6.08 5.42
CA LYS A 69 3.77 5.04 6.46
C LYS A 69 2.98 3.83 5.98
N ILE A 70 3.42 2.62 6.36
CA ILE A 70 2.67 1.38 6.18
C ILE A 70 2.45 0.70 7.52
N THR A 71 1.20 0.29 7.78
CA THR A 71 0.84 -0.67 8.83
C THR A 71 0.42 -1.97 8.15
N ASN A 72 1.18 -3.04 8.35
CA ASN A 72 0.99 -4.32 7.65
C ASN A 72 0.47 -5.42 8.59
N GLN A 73 -0.69 -6.00 8.27
CA GLN A 73 -1.22 -7.24 8.86
C GLN A 73 -1.43 -8.34 7.80
N GLY A 74 -1.12 -8.06 6.53
CA GLY A 74 -1.32 -8.97 5.39
C GLY A 74 -0.01 -9.31 4.68
N TYR A 75 -0.05 -9.34 3.35
CA TYR A 75 1.08 -9.63 2.47
C TYR A 75 1.68 -8.33 1.95
N LEU A 76 2.97 -8.09 2.21
CA LEU A 76 3.66 -6.88 1.79
C LEU A 76 4.95 -7.20 1.03
N THR A 77 5.06 -6.75 -0.21
CA THR A 77 6.34 -6.70 -0.94
C THR A 77 6.80 -5.26 -1.07
N VAL A 78 8.08 -4.99 -0.77
CA VAL A 78 8.67 -3.65 -0.87
C VAL A 78 9.91 -3.69 -1.75
N SER A 79 9.92 -2.85 -2.78
CA SER A 79 11.08 -2.56 -3.64
C SER A 79 11.36 -1.05 -3.77
N GLY A 80 10.46 -0.20 -3.28
CA GLY A 80 10.59 1.26 -3.28
C GLY A 80 11.01 1.85 -1.93
N VAL A 81 10.45 3.01 -1.60
CA VAL A 81 10.81 3.81 -0.41
C VAL A 81 9.63 3.88 0.56
N ILE A 82 9.88 3.52 1.82
CA ILE A 82 8.91 3.63 2.93
C ILE A 82 9.50 4.50 4.03
N GLY A 83 8.76 5.54 4.44
CA GLY A 83 9.16 6.44 5.53
C GLY A 83 9.05 5.82 6.93
N HIS A 84 8.02 5.00 7.17
CA HIS A 84 7.83 4.26 8.41
C HIS A 84 7.10 2.94 8.14
N LEU A 85 7.60 1.84 8.72
CA LEU A 85 6.96 0.52 8.60
C LEU A 85 6.66 -0.06 9.98
N GLU A 86 5.37 -0.31 10.20
CA GLU A 86 4.86 -1.02 11.36
C GLU A 86 4.31 -2.38 10.89
N ASN A 87 5.05 -3.45 11.15
CA ASN A 87 4.77 -4.76 10.57
C ASN A 87 4.32 -5.77 11.63
N HIS A 88 3.09 -6.25 11.50
CA HIS A 88 2.43 -7.22 12.37
C HIS A 88 2.19 -8.58 11.68
N SER A 89 2.87 -8.84 10.55
CA SER A 89 2.69 -10.04 9.73
C SER A 89 4.03 -10.69 9.38
N GLU A 90 4.07 -12.01 9.31
CA GLU A 90 5.24 -12.77 8.83
C GLU A 90 5.39 -12.70 7.30
N ASN A 91 4.33 -12.29 6.59
CA ASN A 91 4.27 -12.27 5.13
C ASN A 91 4.82 -10.96 4.54
N ILE A 92 6.06 -10.63 4.87
CA ILE A 92 6.75 -9.45 4.35
C ILE A 92 7.99 -9.83 3.54
N CYS A 93 8.15 -9.22 2.37
CA CYS A 93 9.32 -9.37 1.50
C CYS A 93 9.89 -8.00 1.14
N ILE A 94 10.98 -7.60 1.80
CA ILE A 94 11.73 -6.38 1.48
C ILE A 94 12.87 -6.75 0.52
N LYS A 95 12.85 -6.17 -0.69
CA LYS A 95 13.87 -6.41 -1.72
C LYS A 95 15.17 -5.68 -1.39
N PRO A 96 16.34 -6.13 -1.88
CA PRO A 96 17.65 -5.56 -1.53
C PRO A 96 17.82 -4.05 -1.78
N ASN A 97 17.07 -3.48 -2.73
CA ASN A 97 17.17 -2.06 -3.10
C ASN A 97 16.09 -1.19 -2.43
N ALA A 98 15.24 -1.77 -1.58
CA ALA A 98 14.21 -1.02 -0.87
C ALA A 98 14.85 -0.16 0.23
N ILE A 99 14.28 1.02 0.46
CA ILE A 99 14.65 1.89 1.57
C ILE A 99 13.48 1.91 2.55
N VAL A 100 13.67 1.36 3.74
CA VAL A 100 12.63 1.33 4.77
C VAL A 100 13.15 1.98 6.04
N ASN A 101 12.61 3.15 6.35
CA ASN A 101 12.93 3.89 7.56
C ASN A 101 11.96 3.51 8.69
N GLY A 102 12.40 3.65 9.95
CA GLY A 102 11.56 3.47 11.14
C GLY A 102 10.80 2.14 11.16
N GLN A 103 11.48 1.04 11.48
CA GLN A 103 10.87 -0.27 11.58
C GLN A 103 10.48 -0.59 13.03
N LYS A 104 9.23 -1.00 13.24
CA LYS A 104 8.77 -1.60 14.49
C LYS A 104 8.14 -2.96 14.19
N TYR A 105 8.62 -3.97 14.90
CA TYR A 105 8.08 -5.34 14.94
C TYR A 105 7.13 -5.49 16.12
#